data_AF-A0A496MW03-F1
#
_entry.id   AF-A0A496MW03-F1
#
_cell.length_a   1.000
_cell.length_b   1.000
_cell.length_c   1.000
_cell.angle_alpha   90.00
_cell.angle_beta   90.00
_cell.angle_gamma   90.00
#
_symmetry.space_group_name_H-M   'P 1'
#
loop_
_entity.id
_entity.type
_entity.pdbx_description
1 polymer ?
#
loop_
_entity_poly.entity_id
_entity_poly.type
_entity_poly.pdbx_seq_one_letter_code
_entity_poly.pdbx_strand_id
1 'polypeptide(L)'
;MCNKIDARTRRARKEHRCWACHRLIQPREKYRIEKYTDIDVGIYELKICLACHEITEQVFDYIEVAGSYWGDPDAGSQPEDYAEWATDTDYPDTPEKQAYRARAGLTRNAGMVP
;
A
#
# COMPACT_ATOMS: atom_id res chain seq x y z
N MET A 1 -9.45 17.48 1.75
CA MET A 1 -8.08 17.38 2.30
C MET A 1 -8.08 16.31 3.37
N CYS A 2 -7.31 15.24 3.13
CA CYS A 2 -7.19 14.11 4.05
C CYS A 2 -5.88 14.26 4.85
N ASN A 3 -5.96 14.34 6.18
CA ASN A 3 -4.79 14.49 7.04
C ASN A 3 -4.62 13.27 7.96
N LYS A 4 -3.44 12.65 7.96
CA LYS A 4 -3.08 11.58 8.91
C LYS A 4 -2.85 12.19 10.29
N ILE A 5 -3.65 11.78 11.28
CA ILE A 5 -3.62 12.34 12.64
C ILE A 5 -2.97 11.41 13.68
N ASP A 6 -2.95 10.10 13.43
CA ASP A 6 -2.33 9.11 14.33
C ASP A 6 -2.01 7.85 13.52
N ALA A 7 -0.85 7.27 13.74
CA ALA A 7 -0.48 6.01 13.12
C ALA A 7 0.36 5.18 14.08
N ARG A 8 0.00 3.91 14.25
CA ARG A 8 0.68 3.01 15.18
C ARG A 8 0.51 1.55 14.82
N THR A 9 1.50 0.77 15.18
CA THR A 9 1.44 -0.69 15.10
C THR A 9 0.85 -1.27 16.38
N ARG A 10 -0.15 -2.13 16.25
CA ARG A 10 -0.77 -2.84 17.39
C ARG A 10 -0.88 -4.33 17.13
N ARG A 11 -1.09 -5.09 18.20
CA ARG A 11 -1.45 -6.50 18.12
C ARG A 11 -2.97 -6.64 18.16
N ALA A 12 -3.54 -7.35 17.19
CA ALA A 12 -4.98 -7.56 17.06
C ALA A 12 -5.53 -8.35 18.26
N ARG A 13 -6.60 -7.83 18.88
CA ARG A 13 -7.33 -8.52 19.97
C ARG A 13 -8.50 -9.36 19.45
N LYS A 14 -8.97 -9.06 18.24
CA LYS A 14 -10.04 -9.75 17.50
C LYS A 14 -9.72 -9.67 16.00
N GLU A 15 -10.48 -10.38 15.17
CA GLU A 15 -10.33 -10.29 13.72
C GLU A 15 -10.60 -8.87 13.19
N HIS A 16 -9.80 -8.48 12.19
CA HIS A 16 -9.96 -7.25 11.44
C HIS A 16 -9.82 -7.53 9.96
N ARG A 17 -10.58 -6.83 9.11
CA ARG A 17 -10.36 -6.87 7.68
C ARG A 17 -9.28 -5.85 7.32
N CYS A 18 -8.23 -6.29 6.63
CA CYS A 18 -7.25 -5.38 6.05
C CYS A 18 -7.95 -4.47 5.05
N TRP A 19 -7.74 -3.16 5.15
CA TRP A 19 -8.35 -2.20 4.24
C TRP A 19 -7.85 -2.39 2.79
N ALA A 20 -6.55 -2.63 2.61
CA ALA A 20 -5.93 -2.72 1.28
C ALA A 20 -6.17 -4.05 0.55
N CYS A 21 -5.98 -5.18 1.21
CA CYS A 21 -6.05 -6.51 0.57
C CYS A 21 -7.26 -7.36 1.00
N HIS A 22 -8.13 -6.81 1.84
CA HIS A 22 -9.32 -7.48 2.38
C HIS A 22 -9.10 -8.80 3.12
N ARG A 23 -7.84 -9.26 3.29
CA ARG A 23 -7.52 -10.43 4.11
C ARG A 23 -7.94 -10.20 5.55
N LEU A 24 -8.29 -11.28 6.24
CA LEU A 24 -8.52 -11.25 7.67
C LEU A 24 -7.17 -11.22 8.40
N ILE A 25 -7.03 -10.25 9.29
CA ILE A 25 -5.94 -10.11 10.26
C ILE A 25 -6.40 -10.86 11.50
N GLN A 26 -5.75 -11.99 11.80
CA GLN A 26 -6.17 -12.86 12.90
C GLN A 26 -5.82 -12.28 14.27
N PRO A 27 -6.48 -12.73 15.35
CA PRO A 27 -6.08 -12.38 16.70
C PRO A 27 -4.59 -12.69 16.92
N ARG A 28 -3.92 -11.83 17.70
CA ARG A 28 -2.48 -11.89 18.02
C ARG A 28 -1.53 -11.50 16.87
N GLU A 29 -2.01 -11.32 15.63
CA GLU A 29 -1.22 -10.72 14.54
C GLU A 29 -0.94 -9.24 14.80
N LYS A 30 0.19 -8.74 14.30
CA LYS A 30 0.47 -7.30 14.28
C LYS A 30 -0.14 -6.66 13.04
N TYR A 31 -0.63 -5.44 13.18
CA TYR A 31 -1.18 -4.64 12.09
C TYR A 31 -0.99 -3.15 12.34
N ARG A 32 -1.02 -2.37 11.27
CA ARG A 32 -0.97 -0.92 11.29
C ARG A 32 -2.39 -0.37 11.45
N ILE A 33 -2.54 0.59 12.37
CA ILE A 33 -3.72 1.44 12.46
C ILE A 33 -3.30 2.82 12.00
N GLU A 34 -4.05 3.38 11.08
CA GLU A 34 -3.87 4.77 10.65
C GLU A 34 -5.20 5.49 10.78
N LYS A 35 -5.16 6.66 11.40
CA LYS A 35 -6.32 7.53 11.59
C LYS A 35 -6.15 8.76 10.74
N TYR A 36 -7.23 9.14 10.09
CA TYR A 36 -7.28 10.27 9.20
C TYR A 36 -8.46 11.17 9.55
N THR A 37 -8.33 12.44 9.25
CA THR A 37 -9.44 13.41 9.19
C THR A 37 -9.64 13.80 7.74
N ASP A 38 -10.89 13.76 7.29
CA ASP A 38 -11.31 14.30 6.01
C ASP A 38 -12.47 15.28 6.22
N ILE A 39 -12.56 16.30 5.36
CA ILE A 39 -13.55 17.38 5.49
C ILE A 39 -14.98 16.84 5.29
N ASP A 40 -15.14 15.87 4.39
CA ASP A 40 -16.45 15.34 4.01
C ASP A 40 -16.87 14.16 4.90
N VAL A 41 -15.91 13.31 5.29
CA VAL A 41 -16.17 12.06 6.02
C VAL A 41 -15.92 12.17 7.53
N GLY A 42 -15.19 13.21 7.97
CA GLY A 42 -14.77 13.38 9.36
C GLY A 42 -13.60 12.45 9.73
N ILE A 43 -13.59 11.92 10.96
CA ILE A 43 -12.52 11.05 11.43
C ILE A 43 -12.79 9.60 11.02
N TYR A 44 -11.83 8.98 10.33
CA TYR A 44 -11.90 7.55 9.99
C TYR A 44 -10.59 6.81 10.32
N GLU A 45 -10.69 5.49 10.43
CA GLU A 45 -9.58 4.61 10.83
C GLU A 45 -9.41 3.47 9.82
N LEU A 46 -8.19 3.35 9.28
CA LEU A 46 -7.77 2.24 8.44
C LEU A 46 -7.03 1.20 9.28
N LYS A 47 -7.34 -0.08 9.05
CA LYS A 47 -6.64 -1.23 9.64
C LYS A 47 -5.93 -1.95 8.52
N ILE A 48 -4.60 -1.95 8.54
CA ILE A 48 -3.78 -2.41 7.41
C ILE A 48 -2.84 -3.51 7.92
N CYS A 49 -2.82 -4.65 7.23
CA CYS A 49 -1.86 -5.71 7.58
C CYS A 49 -0.41 -5.24 7.30
N LEU A 50 0.57 -5.71 8.08
CA LEU A 50 1.94 -5.20 7.94
C LEU A 50 2.52 -5.38 6.53
N ALA A 51 2.20 -6.47 5.84
CA ALA A 51 2.64 -6.69 4.47
C ALA A 51 2.11 -5.61 3.50
N CYS A 52 0.85 -5.20 3.65
CA CYS A 52 0.30 -4.11 2.83
C CYS A 52 0.88 -2.75 3.22
N HIS A 53 1.13 -2.54 4.52
CA HIS A 53 1.74 -1.30 5.00
C HIS A 53 3.13 -1.10 4.41
N GLU A 54 3.97 -2.13 4.44
CA GLU A 54 5.33 -2.09 3.88
C GLU A 54 5.31 -1.82 2.38
N ILE A 55 4.39 -2.45 1.63
CA ILE A 55 4.23 -2.18 0.20
C ILE A 55 3.85 -0.73 -0.05
N THR A 56 2.90 -0.19 0.72
CA THR A 56 2.49 1.20 0.59
C THR A 56 3.66 2.14 0.88
N GLU A 57 4.50 1.87 1.90
CA GLU A 57 5.71 2.68 2.16
C GLU A 57 6.67 2.64 0.97
N GLN A 58 6.96 1.46 0.42
CA GLN A 58 7.83 1.34 -0.75
C GLN A 58 7.26 2.00 -2.02
N VAL A 59 5.93 2.04 -2.18
CA VAL A 59 5.27 2.76 -3.28
C VAL A 59 5.38 4.28 -3.07
N PHE A 60 5.24 4.79 -1.84
CA PHE A 60 5.46 6.21 -1.57
C PHE A 60 6.91 6.63 -1.83
N ASP A 61 7.88 5.82 -1.40
CA ASP A 61 9.30 6.05 -1.70
C ASP A 61 9.56 6.03 -3.21
N TYR A 62 8.87 5.14 -3.95
CA TYR A 62 8.94 5.10 -5.40
C TYR A 62 8.39 6.37 -6.06
N ILE A 63 7.20 6.81 -5.67
CA ILE A 63 6.55 8.02 -6.21
C ILE A 63 7.45 9.25 -5.98
N GLU A 64 8.07 9.35 -4.81
CA GLU A 64 9.00 10.44 -4.49
C GLU A 64 10.23 10.45 -5.42
N VAL A 65 10.80 9.28 -5.71
CA VAL A 65 12.01 9.14 -6.54
C VAL A 65 11.70 9.23 -8.04
N ALA A 66 10.61 8.62 -8.49
CA ALA A 66 10.19 8.61 -9.90
C ALA A 66 9.70 9.98 -10.38
N GLY A 67 9.38 10.89 -9.45
CA GLY A 67 8.76 12.17 -9.76
C GLY A 67 7.36 12.01 -10.36
N SER A 68 6.79 10.79 -10.30
CA SER A 68 5.46 10.42 -10.78
C SER A 68 4.38 10.81 -9.77
N TYR A 69 4.41 12.06 -9.29
CA TYR A 69 3.21 12.66 -8.70
C TYR A 69 2.24 12.98 -9.84
N TRP A 70 1.60 11.95 -10.38
CA TRP A 70 0.52 12.11 -11.35
C TRP A 70 -0.69 12.73 -10.64
N GLY A 71 -0.66 14.06 -10.54
CA GLY A 71 -1.84 14.89 -10.31
C GLY A 71 -2.39 14.82 -8.88
N ASP A 72 -2.02 15.84 -8.12
CA ASP A 72 -2.58 16.25 -6.84
C ASP A 72 -1.79 15.78 -5.59
N PRO A 73 -1.02 16.66 -4.92
CA PRO A 73 -0.40 16.37 -3.62
C PRO A 73 -1.43 16.02 -2.52
N ASP A 74 -2.71 16.31 -2.74
CA ASP A 74 -3.82 15.92 -1.85
C ASP A 74 -4.44 14.56 -2.23
N ALA A 75 -4.12 14.00 -3.40
CA ALA A 75 -4.49 12.65 -3.80
C ALA A 75 -3.33 11.71 -3.47
N GLY A 76 -3.43 10.98 -2.36
CA GLY A 76 -2.41 9.97 -2.00
C GLY A 76 -2.22 8.90 -3.09
N SER A 77 -1.34 7.93 -2.87
CA SER A 77 -1.01 6.87 -3.85
C SER A 77 -2.27 6.27 -4.51
N GLN A 78 -2.32 6.28 -5.84
CA GLN A 78 -3.37 5.71 -6.67
C GLN A 78 -3.06 4.26 -7.04
N PRO A 79 -4.06 3.43 -7.41
CA PRO A 79 -3.84 2.05 -7.82
C PRO A 79 -2.79 1.88 -8.95
N GLU A 80 -2.71 2.85 -9.85
CA GLU A 80 -1.78 2.89 -10.97
C GLU A 80 -0.33 2.98 -10.49
N ASP A 81 -0.06 3.74 -9.42
CA ASP A 81 1.29 3.87 -8.84
C ASP A 81 1.82 2.52 -8.34
N TYR A 82 0.94 1.67 -7.79
CA TYR A 82 1.32 0.34 -7.34
C TYR A 82 1.67 -0.57 -8.53
N ALA A 83 0.97 -0.42 -9.66
CA ALA A 83 1.25 -1.20 -10.86
C ALA A 83 2.55 -0.74 -11.55
N GLU A 84 2.76 0.58 -11.62
CA GLU A 84 3.99 1.18 -12.14
C GLU A 84 5.19 0.76 -11.30
N TRP A 85 5.15 1.01 -9.98
CA TRP A 85 6.17 0.54 -9.04
C TRP A 85 6.45 -0.95 -9.17
N ALA A 86 5.40 -1.78 -9.30
CA ALA A 86 5.55 -3.22 -9.36
C ALA A 86 6.20 -3.71 -10.67
N THR A 87 6.09 -2.95 -11.76
CA THR A 87 6.58 -3.34 -13.09
C THR A 87 7.85 -2.62 -13.52
N ASP A 88 8.21 -1.52 -12.85
CA ASP A 88 9.44 -0.77 -13.09
C ASP A 88 10.68 -1.66 -12.86
N THR A 89 11.51 -1.84 -13.90
CA THR A 89 12.71 -2.68 -13.83
C THR A 89 13.95 -1.96 -13.32
N ASP A 90 13.91 -0.63 -13.28
CA ASP A 90 15.02 0.23 -12.85
C ASP A 90 14.94 0.52 -11.34
N TYR A 91 13.80 0.26 -10.70
CA TYR A 91 13.62 0.33 -9.25
C TYR A 91 13.83 -1.02 -8.53
N PRO A 92 14.47 -1.06 -7.34
CA PRO A 92 14.81 -2.30 -6.63
C PRO A 92 13.69 -3.34 -6.56
N ASP A 93 14.03 -4.61 -6.85
CA ASP A 93 13.08 -5.73 -6.78
C ASP A 93 13.05 -6.37 -5.39
N THR A 94 12.26 -5.78 -4.49
CA THR A 94 12.11 -6.23 -3.10
C THR A 94 11.19 -7.46 -2.99
N PRO A 95 11.29 -8.25 -1.89
CA PRO A 95 10.34 -9.32 -1.60
C PRO A 95 8.87 -8.84 -1.60
N GLU A 96 8.63 -7.61 -1.16
CA GLU A 96 7.30 -6.99 -1.14
C GLU A 96 6.76 -6.73 -2.54
N LYS A 97 7.62 -6.24 -3.45
CA LYS A 97 7.32 -6.05 -4.88
C LYS A 97 7.01 -7.36 -5.58
N GLN A 98 7.80 -8.39 -5.31
CA GLN A 98 7.54 -9.75 -5.80
C GLN A 98 6.21 -10.30 -5.28
N ALA A 99 5.95 -10.16 -3.98
CA ALA A 99 4.72 -10.62 -3.36
C ALA A 99 3.49 -9.84 -3.85
N TYR A 100 3.62 -8.54 -4.11
CA TYR A 100 2.55 -7.73 -4.71
C TYR A 100 2.24 -8.21 -6.11
N ARG A 101 3.24 -8.37 -6.98
CA ARG A 101 3.07 -8.87 -8.35
C ARG A 101 2.35 -10.22 -8.38
N ALA A 102 2.76 -11.16 -7.53
CA ALA A 102 2.13 -12.48 -7.44
C ALA A 102 0.65 -12.39 -7.04
N ARG A 103 0.28 -11.48 -6.12
CA ARG A 103 -1.12 -11.28 -5.71
C ARG A 103 -1.95 -10.54 -6.75
N ALA A 104 -1.35 -9.58 -7.44
CA ALA A 104 -2.02 -8.74 -8.43
C ALA A 104 -2.17 -9.43 -9.80
N GLY A 105 -1.61 -10.64 -9.98
CA GLY A 105 -1.58 -11.31 -11.28
C GLY A 105 -0.66 -10.62 -12.29
N LEU A 106 0.24 -9.74 -11.81
CA LEU A 106 1.26 -9.06 -12.61
C LEU A 106 2.46 -10.01 -12.78
N THR A 107 2.23 -11.17 -13.40
CA THR A 107 3.35 -12.02 -13.81
C THR A 107 4.09 -11.34 -14.93
N ARG A 108 5.44 -11.34 -14.84
CA ARG A 108 6.36 -10.94 -15.91
C ARG A 108 5.81 -11.52 -17.22
N ASN A 109 5.22 -10.69 -18.09
CA ASN A 109 4.74 -11.21 -19.35
C ASN A 109 5.94 -11.80 -20.09
N ALA A 110 5.76 -13.07 -20.42
CA ALA A 110 6.68 -13.90 -21.15
C ALA A 110 7.08 -13.23 -22.47
N GLY A 111 8.36 -13.30 -22.80
CA GLY A 111 8.85 -13.22 -24.18
C GLY A 111 8.72 -11.86 -24.88
N MET A 112 9.73 -11.01 -24.71
CA MET A 112 10.44 -10.50 -25.90
C MET A 112 11.67 -11.41 -26.09
N VAL A 113 11.45 -12.49 -26.82
CA VAL A 113 12.46 -13.28 -27.53
C VAL A 113 12.24 -12.92 -29.01
N PRO A 114 13.31 -12.67 -29.79
CA PRO A 114 13.40 -11.60 -30.79
C PRO A 114 12.43 -11.66 -31.97
#